data_AF-A0A807L7X8-F1
#
_entry.id   AF-A0A807L7X8-F1
#
_cell.length_a   1.000
_cell.length_b   1.000
_cell.length_c   1.000
_cell.angle_alpha   90.00
_cell.angle_beta   90.00
_cell.angle_gamma   90.00
#
_symmetry.space_group_name_H-M   'P 1'
#
loop_
_entity.id
_entity.type
_entity.pdbx_description
1 polymer ?
#
loop_
_entity_poly.entity_id
_entity_poly.type
_entity_poly.pdbx_seq_one_letter_code
_entity_poly.pdbx_strand_id
1 'polypeptide(L)'
;MTRKQATIAVRSGLNDDEQYGCVVPPIHLSSTYNFTGFNEPRAHDYSRRGNPTRDVVQRALAELEGGAGAVMTNTGMSAIHLVTTVFLKPGDLLVAPHDCYGGSYRLFDSLAKRGCYRVKFVDQGDEQALKAALAEKPKLVLVETPSNPLLRVVDIAKICGLAREAGAVSVVDNTFLSPALQNPLALGADLVLHSCTKYLNGHSDVVAGVVIAKDEATVTELAWWANNIGVTGSAFDSYLLLRGLRTLSPRMEVAQRNAQAIVDFLQTQPLVKKLYHPSLPDNQGHEIAARQQKGFGAMLSFELAGDEQTLRRFLSGLSLFTLAESLGGVESLISHAATMTHAGMAPEARAAAGIGETLLRISTGIEDSEDLIADLENGFRIAAEG
;
A
#
# COMPACT_ATOMS: atom_id res chain seq x y z
N MET A 1 20.92 10.65 -18.31
CA MET A 1 20.48 11.48 -17.17
C MET A 1 19.48 10.68 -16.36
N THR A 2 19.68 10.54 -15.05
CA THR A 2 18.68 9.91 -14.16
C THR A 2 17.53 10.89 -13.94
N ARG A 3 16.30 10.51 -14.33
CA ARG A 3 15.12 11.36 -14.19
C ARG A 3 14.68 11.43 -12.73
N LYS A 4 14.05 12.55 -12.33
CA LYS A 4 13.39 12.68 -11.02
C LYS A 4 12.04 11.95 -11.05
N GLN A 5 11.55 11.52 -9.88
CA GLN A 5 10.32 10.71 -9.76
C GLN A 5 9.09 11.36 -10.41
N ALA A 6 8.87 12.67 -10.19
CA ALA A 6 7.78 13.39 -10.84
C ALA A 6 7.88 13.33 -12.37
N THR A 7 9.08 13.47 -12.93
CA THR A 7 9.31 13.34 -14.38
C THR A 7 9.07 11.92 -14.88
N ILE A 8 9.48 10.91 -14.12
CA ILE A 8 9.21 9.49 -14.45
C ILE A 8 7.70 9.28 -14.51
N ALA A 9 6.99 9.57 -13.42
CA ALA A 9 5.54 9.39 -13.31
C ALA A 9 4.77 10.10 -14.44
N VAL A 10 5.17 11.32 -14.81
CA VAL A 10 4.52 12.08 -15.88
C VAL A 10 4.88 11.57 -17.27
N ARG A 11 6.11 11.09 -17.52
CA ARG A 11 6.61 10.82 -18.88
C ARG A 11 6.58 9.36 -19.31
N SER A 12 6.43 8.40 -18.39
CA SER A 12 6.41 6.98 -18.77
C SER A 12 5.34 6.69 -19.83
N GLY A 13 5.76 6.02 -20.91
CA GLY A 13 4.93 5.65 -22.05
C GLY A 13 4.58 6.79 -23.00
N LEU A 14 4.99 8.04 -22.75
CA LEU A 14 4.66 9.15 -23.66
C LEU A 14 5.58 9.15 -24.88
N ASN A 15 4.97 9.26 -26.07
CA ASN A 15 5.66 9.29 -27.37
C ASN A 15 6.47 8.01 -27.68
N ASP A 16 6.06 6.86 -27.13
CA ASP A 16 6.72 5.56 -27.35
C ASP A 16 6.00 4.70 -28.41
N ASP A 17 4.92 5.21 -29.03
CA ASP A 17 4.19 4.51 -30.09
C ASP A 17 4.87 4.70 -31.45
N GLU A 18 5.56 3.66 -31.92
CA GLU A 18 6.24 3.66 -33.22
C GLU A 18 5.30 3.48 -34.42
N GLN A 19 4.06 3.01 -34.21
CA GLN A 19 3.14 2.72 -35.31
C GLN A 19 2.43 3.98 -35.82
N TYR A 20 1.91 4.81 -34.90
CA TYR A 20 1.14 6.00 -35.25
C TYR A 20 1.66 7.29 -34.61
N GLY A 21 2.70 7.24 -33.77
CA GLY A 21 3.26 8.42 -33.11
C GLY A 21 2.34 8.98 -32.01
N CYS A 22 1.50 8.14 -31.39
CA CYS A 22 0.59 8.60 -30.34
C CYS A 22 1.34 9.15 -29.13
N VAL A 23 0.95 10.35 -28.68
CA VAL A 23 1.55 10.98 -27.49
C VAL A 23 1.28 10.16 -26.22
N VAL A 24 0.05 9.68 -26.06
CA VAL A 24 -0.37 8.80 -24.96
C VAL A 24 -0.38 7.36 -25.49
N PRO A 25 0.12 6.36 -24.72
CA PRO A 25 0.23 4.99 -25.22
C PRO A 25 -1.16 4.39 -25.51
N PRO A 26 -1.33 3.70 -26.65
CA PRO A 26 -2.58 3.02 -26.98
C PRO A 26 -2.98 1.93 -25.98
N ILE A 27 -4.29 1.70 -25.84
CA ILE A 27 -4.85 0.62 -25.03
C ILE A 27 -4.95 -0.65 -25.87
N HIS A 28 -4.11 -1.64 -25.58
CA HIS A 28 -4.07 -2.92 -26.28
C HIS A 28 -4.95 -3.93 -25.55
N LEU A 29 -6.25 -3.96 -25.87
CA LEU A 29 -7.23 -4.86 -25.25
C LEU A 29 -7.18 -6.30 -25.77
N SER A 30 -6.43 -6.56 -26.86
CA SER A 30 -6.40 -7.89 -27.49
C SER A 30 -5.96 -8.98 -26.51
N SER A 31 -6.63 -10.12 -26.55
CA SER A 31 -6.28 -11.30 -25.75
C SER A 31 -5.12 -12.09 -26.36
N THR A 32 -5.02 -12.11 -27.70
CA THR A 32 -4.01 -12.87 -28.44
C THR A 32 -3.32 -11.99 -29.48
N TYR A 33 -2.10 -12.38 -29.83
CA TYR A 33 -1.29 -11.72 -30.85
C TYR A 33 -0.84 -12.76 -31.88
N ASN A 34 -0.68 -12.34 -33.14
CA ASN A 34 -0.30 -13.25 -34.20
C ASN A 34 1.18 -13.67 -34.08
N PHE A 35 1.46 -14.89 -34.53
CA PHE A 35 2.82 -15.35 -34.78
C PHE A 35 3.26 -14.85 -36.17
N THR A 36 4.57 -14.67 -36.40
CA THR A 36 5.09 -14.34 -37.73
C THR A 36 5.09 -15.55 -38.67
N GLY A 37 5.13 -16.75 -38.09
CA GLY A 37 5.14 -18.04 -38.77
C GLY A 37 4.89 -19.19 -37.79
N PHE A 38 4.97 -20.43 -38.27
CA PHE A 38 4.84 -21.61 -37.41
C PHE A 38 5.98 -21.65 -36.39
N ASN A 39 5.64 -21.69 -35.09
CA ASN A 39 6.61 -21.68 -33.97
C ASN A 39 7.49 -20.41 -33.87
N GLU A 40 7.01 -19.27 -34.39
CA GLU A 40 7.69 -17.98 -34.31
C GLU A 40 6.83 -16.94 -33.56
N PRO A 41 6.81 -16.97 -32.21
CA PRO A 41 6.05 -15.99 -31.43
C PRO A 41 6.67 -14.60 -31.54
N ARG A 42 5.82 -13.57 -31.52
CA ARG A 42 6.26 -12.19 -31.25
C ARG A 42 6.59 -12.02 -29.76
N ALA A 43 7.04 -10.83 -29.37
CA ALA A 43 7.26 -10.46 -27.96
C ALA A 43 6.00 -10.67 -27.09
N HIS A 44 4.82 -10.50 -27.69
CA HIS A 44 3.54 -10.85 -27.09
C HIS A 44 2.86 -11.93 -27.91
N ASP A 45 2.26 -12.89 -27.21
CA ASP A 45 1.48 -14.01 -27.75
C ASP A 45 0.09 -14.07 -27.12
N TYR A 46 -0.01 -13.96 -25.79
CA TYR A 46 -1.24 -14.02 -25.02
C TYR A 46 -1.24 -13.06 -23.82
N SER A 47 -2.32 -12.28 -23.66
CA SER A 47 -2.39 -11.13 -22.74
C SER A 47 -2.26 -11.47 -21.25
N ARG A 48 -2.61 -12.70 -20.83
CA ARG A 48 -2.35 -13.18 -19.45
C ARG A 48 -0.85 -13.31 -19.17
N ARG A 49 -0.03 -13.62 -20.18
CA ARG A 49 1.43 -13.72 -20.05
C ARG A 49 2.09 -12.33 -20.12
N GLY A 50 1.75 -11.56 -21.15
CA GLY A 50 2.32 -10.22 -21.38
C GLY A 50 1.39 -9.36 -22.22
N ASN A 51 1.32 -8.07 -21.92
CA ASN A 51 0.42 -7.13 -22.61
C ASN A 51 1.11 -5.77 -22.74
N PRO A 52 1.17 -5.17 -23.95
CA PRO A 52 1.88 -3.91 -24.17
C PRO A 52 1.46 -2.77 -23.23
N THR A 53 0.16 -2.64 -22.93
CA THR A 53 -0.35 -1.57 -22.05
C THR A 53 0.07 -1.82 -20.59
N ARG A 54 -0.01 -3.07 -20.12
CA ARG A 54 0.45 -3.43 -18.78
C ARG A 54 1.96 -3.27 -18.62
N ASP A 55 2.72 -3.57 -19.66
CA ASP A 55 4.18 -3.48 -19.63
C ASP A 55 4.67 -2.04 -19.45
N VAL A 56 3.97 -1.05 -20.03
CA VAL A 56 4.29 0.38 -19.83
C VAL A 56 4.20 0.75 -18.35
N VAL A 57 3.14 0.31 -17.67
CA VAL A 57 2.92 0.61 -16.24
C VAL A 57 3.90 -0.13 -15.36
N GLN A 58 4.20 -1.40 -15.67
CA GLN A 58 5.22 -2.17 -14.96
C GLN A 58 6.59 -1.48 -15.04
N ARG A 59 7.00 -0.99 -16.21
CA ARG A 59 8.25 -0.22 -16.36
C ARG A 59 8.22 1.07 -15.55
N ALA A 60 7.12 1.82 -15.59
CA ALA A 60 6.96 3.06 -14.83
C ALA A 60 7.11 2.84 -13.31
N LEU A 61 6.43 1.82 -12.77
CA LEU A 61 6.47 1.48 -11.35
C LEU A 61 7.84 0.95 -10.92
N ALA A 62 8.49 0.13 -11.75
CA ALA A 62 9.85 -0.34 -11.51
C ALA A 62 10.84 0.84 -11.45
N GLU A 63 10.76 1.78 -12.40
CA GLU A 63 11.64 2.97 -12.42
C GLU A 63 11.38 3.89 -11.21
N LEU A 64 10.12 4.04 -10.78
CA LEU A 64 9.76 4.86 -9.61
C LEU A 64 10.30 4.31 -8.29
N GLU A 65 10.34 2.98 -8.14
CA GLU A 65 10.90 2.29 -6.97
C GLU A 65 12.40 2.01 -7.06
N GLY A 66 12.98 2.12 -8.26
CA GLY A 66 14.38 1.75 -8.52
C GLY A 66 14.61 0.23 -8.56
N GLY A 67 13.61 -0.54 -8.99
CA GLY A 67 13.70 -1.98 -9.17
C GLY A 67 14.11 -2.40 -10.58
N ALA A 68 14.52 -3.66 -10.73
CA ALA A 68 14.86 -4.25 -12.03
C ALA A 68 13.63 -4.49 -12.92
N GLY A 69 12.46 -4.69 -12.30
CA GLY A 69 11.21 -4.90 -13.01
C GLY A 69 10.04 -5.07 -12.06
N ALA A 70 8.83 -5.06 -12.63
CA ALA A 70 7.59 -5.13 -11.89
C ALA A 70 6.61 -6.11 -12.54
N VAL A 71 5.78 -6.74 -11.72
CA VAL A 71 4.68 -7.62 -12.14
C VAL A 71 3.38 -7.06 -11.59
N MET A 72 2.51 -6.59 -12.48
CA MET A 72 1.22 -6.02 -12.11
C MET A 72 0.15 -7.11 -11.97
N THR A 73 -0.56 -7.09 -10.86
CA THR A 73 -1.64 -8.01 -10.52
C THR A 73 -3.01 -7.34 -10.54
N ASN A 74 -4.07 -8.14 -10.61
CA ASN A 74 -5.45 -7.66 -10.61
C ASN A 74 -5.90 -7.06 -9.26
N THR A 75 -5.19 -7.31 -8.15
CA THR A 75 -5.44 -6.66 -6.85
C THR A 75 -4.15 -6.61 -6.03
N GLY A 76 -4.10 -5.74 -5.00
CA GLY A 76 -3.01 -5.75 -4.01
C GLY A 76 -2.91 -7.08 -3.25
N MET A 77 -4.05 -7.70 -2.93
CA MET A 77 -4.05 -9.04 -2.30
C MET A 77 -3.46 -10.12 -3.21
N SER A 78 -3.64 -10.00 -4.52
CA SER A 78 -3.02 -10.90 -5.48
C SER A 78 -1.51 -10.68 -5.59
N ALA A 79 -1.01 -9.47 -5.36
CA ALA A 79 0.43 -9.20 -5.27
C ALA A 79 1.03 -9.90 -4.03
N ILE A 80 0.36 -9.79 -2.88
CA ILE A 80 0.75 -10.52 -1.65
C ILE A 80 0.69 -12.04 -1.89
N HIS A 81 -0.39 -12.53 -2.49
CA HIS A 81 -0.55 -13.96 -2.77
C HIS A 81 0.54 -14.48 -3.72
N LEU A 82 0.87 -13.70 -4.75
CA LEU A 82 1.96 -14.00 -5.69
C LEU A 82 3.29 -14.15 -4.95
N VAL A 83 3.66 -13.18 -4.09
CA VAL A 83 4.89 -13.25 -3.29
C VAL A 83 4.90 -14.52 -2.43
N THR A 84 3.81 -14.81 -1.70
CA THR A 84 3.78 -16.03 -0.87
C THR A 84 3.87 -17.31 -1.71
N THR A 85 3.33 -17.32 -2.93
CA THR A 85 3.39 -18.48 -3.84
C THR A 85 4.80 -18.71 -4.39
N VAL A 86 5.54 -17.65 -4.68
CA VAL A 86 6.93 -17.74 -5.17
C VAL A 86 7.87 -18.24 -4.07
N PHE A 87 7.77 -17.68 -2.86
CA PHE A 87 8.81 -17.85 -1.85
C PHE A 87 8.54 -18.90 -0.79
N LEU A 88 7.29 -19.34 -0.61
CA LEU A 88 6.91 -20.25 0.48
C LEU A 88 6.41 -21.59 -0.03
N LYS A 89 6.84 -22.65 0.66
CA LYS A 89 6.38 -24.03 0.51
C LYS A 89 5.85 -24.54 1.86
N PRO A 90 5.16 -25.68 1.88
CA PRO A 90 4.73 -26.31 3.12
C PRO A 90 5.89 -26.47 4.10
N GLY A 91 5.72 -25.94 5.32
CA GLY A 91 6.73 -25.96 6.38
C GLY A 91 7.58 -24.68 6.49
N ASP A 92 7.68 -23.87 5.43
CA ASP A 92 8.39 -22.58 5.47
C ASP A 92 7.69 -21.59 6.41
N LEU A 93 8.44 -20.66 6.98
CA LEU A 93 7.93 -19.65 7.91
C LEU A 93 7.91 -18.26 7.27
N LEU A 94 6.74 -17.62 7.32
CA LEU A 94 6.52 -16.20 7.11
C LEU A 94 6.51 -15.46 8.45
N VAL A 95 7.32 -14.41 8.58
CA VAL A 95 7.17 -13.40 9.64
C VAL A 95 6.45 -12.20 9.07
N ALA A 96 5.34 -11.81 9.68
CA ALA A 96 4.51 -10.66 9.28
C ALA A 96 4.28 -9.71 10.46
N PRO A 97 3.97 -8.43 10.22
CA PRO A 97 3.62 -7.48 11.27
C PRO A 97 2.32 -7.90 11.96
N HIS A 98 2.27 -7.80 13.29
CA HIS A 98 1.05 -8.08 14.06
C HIS A 98 -0.12 -7.14 13.75
N ASP A 99 0.20 -5.95 13.22
CA ASP A 99 -0.70 -4.87 12.87
C ASP A 99 -0.69 -4.59 11.36
N CYS A 100 -0.37 -5.60 10.54
CA CYS A 100 -0.57 -5.50 9.11
C CYS A 100 -2.06 -5.37 8.75
N TYR A 101 -2.34 -4.88 7.54
CA TYR A 101 -3.69 -4.78 7.01
C TYR A 101 -4.50 -6.06 7.25
N GLY A 102 -5.73 -5.92 7.75
CA GLY A 102 -6.61 -7.04 8.07
C GLY A 102 -6.82 -8.06 6.93
N GLY A 103 -6.79 -7.61 5.66
CA GLY A 103 -6.83 -8.51 4.51
C GLY A 103 -5.56 -9.36 4.36
N SER A 104 -4.39 -8.79 4.62
CA SER A 104 -3.09 -9.48 4.68
C SER A 104 -3.10 -10.54 5.78
N TYR A 105 -3.48 -10.14 7.01
CA TYR A 105 -3.64 -11.06 8.14
C TYR A 105 -4.53 -12.25 7.78
N ARG A 106 -5.73 -11.97 7.25
CA ARG A 106 -6.71 -13.00 6.87
C ARG A 106 -6.15 -13.98 5.84
N LEU A 107 -5.43 -13.48 4.82
CA LEU A 107 -4.82 -14.34 3.80
C LEU A 107 -3.75 -15.25 4.40
N PHE A 108 -2.82 -14.70 5.19
CA PHE A 108 -1.72 -15.47 5.78
C PHE A 108 -2.21 -16.52 6.76
N ASP A 109 -3.13 -16.16 7.66
CA ASP A 109 -3.72 -17.09 8.62
C ASP A 109 -4.52 -18.21 7.91
N SER A 110 -5.31 -17.86 6.89
CA SER A 110 -6.10 -18.85 6.14
C SER A 110 -5.22 -19.85 5.38
N LEU A 111 -4.14 -19.38 4.74
CA LEU A 111 -3.21 -20.25 4.04
C LEU A 111 -2.37 -21.09 5.01
N ALA A 112 -2.00 -20.54 6.16
CA ALA A 112 -1.29 -21.29 7.19
C ALA A 112 -2.16 -22.41 7.79
N LYS A 113 -3.44 -22.16 8.06
CA LYS A 113 -4.41 -23.18 8.53
C LYS A 113 -4.64 -24.29 7.51
N ARG A 114 -4.41 -24.02 6.22
CA ARG A 114 -4.45 -25.02 5.15
C ARG A 114 -3.13 -25.79 4.99
N GLY A 115 -2.11 -25.50 5.80
CA GLY A 115 -0.80 -26.14 5.73
C GLY A 115 0.06 -25.67 4.56
N CYS A 116 -0.27 -24.54 3.91
CA CYS A 116 0.53 -24.02 2.81
C CYS A 116 1.92 -23.53 3.29
N TYR A 117 2.00 -23.00 4.51
CA TYR A 117 3.21 -22.55 5.20
C TYR A 117 2.87 -22.27 6.67
N ARG A 118 3.86 -21.86 7.47
CA ARG A 118 3.68 -21.33 8.84
C ARG A 118 3.71 -19.80 8.78
N VAL A 119 2.96 -19.14 9.67
CA VAL A 119 3.02 -17.67 9.84
C VAL A 119 3.23 -17.33 11.31
N LYS A 120 4.05 -16.31 11.57
CA LYS A 120 4.21 -15.68 12.88
C LYS A 120 3.99 -14.18 12.75
N PHE A 121 2.98 -13.69 13.46
CA PHE A 121 2.67 -12.27 13.58
C PHE A 121 3.48 -11.67 14.73
N VAL A 122 4.26 -10.63 14.45
CA VAL A 122 5.26 -10.08 15.37
C VAL A 122 5.13 -8.55 15.43
N ASP A 123 5.26 -7.97 16.62
CA ASP A 123 5.56 -6.54 16.73
C ASP A 123 6.99 -6.31 16.26
N GLN A 124 7.14 -5.77 15.06
CA GLN A 124 8.44 -5.52 14.46
C GLN A 124 9.15 -4.31 15.05
N GLY A 125 8.48 -3.53 15.90
CA GLY A 125 9.09 -2.52 16.76
C GLY A 125 9.73 -3.10 18.02
N ASP A 126 9.33 -4.31 18.45
CA ASP A 126 9.96 -5.05 19.54
C ASP A 126 11.17 -5.84 19.02
N GLU A 127 12.36 -5.35 19.38
CA GLU A 127 13.62 -5.95 18.95
C GLU A 127 13.80 -7.40 19.46
N GLN A 128 13.32 -7.72 20.65
CA GLN A 128 13.44 -9.07 21.20
C GLN A 128 12.50 -10.03 20.48
N ALA A 129 11.25 -9.62 20.27
CA ALA A 129 10.26 -10.42 19.55
C ALA A 129 10.70 -10.67 18.10
N LEU A 130 11.22 -9.65 17.42
CA LEU A 130 11.75 -9.77 16.06
C LEU A 130 12.95 -10.73 16.01
N LYS A 131 13.94 -10.58 16.89
CA LYS A 131 15.10 -11.50 16.93
C LYS A 131 14.69 -12.94 17.21
N ALA A 132 13.75 -13.15 18.13
CA ALA A 132 13.24 -14.48 18.44
C ALA A 132 12.52 -15.12 17.23
N ALA A 133 11.76 -14.34 16.46
CA ALA A 133 11.14 -14.81 15.23
C ALA A 133 12.16 -15.13 14.12
N LEU A 134 13.19 -14.29 13.96
CA LEU A 134 14.25 -14.51 12.97
C LEU A 134 15.14 -15.72 13.32
N ALA A 135 15.30 -16.04 14.60
CA ALA A 135 16.01 -17.24 15.05
C ALA A 135 15.35 -18.55 14.59
N GLU A 136 14.06 -18.52 14.26
CA GLU A 136 13.35 -19.66 13.65
C GLU A 136 13.65 -19.84 12.15
N LYS A 137 14.54 -19.02 11.58
CA LYS A 137 14.97 -19.04 10.17
C LYS A 137 13.79 -18.93 9.18
N PRO A 138 13.04 -17.82 9.21
CA PRO A 138 11.96 -17.61 8.28
C PRO A 138 12.48 -17.57 6.84
N LYS A 139 11.62 -17.92 5.89
CA LYS A 139 11.93 -17.81 4.48
C LYS A 139 11.57 -16.44 3.92
N LEU A 140 10.57 -15.80 4.50
CA LEU A 140 10.04 -14.51 4.09
C LEU A 140 9.75 -13.64 5.32
N VAL A 141 10.15 -12.37 5.25
CA VAL A 141 9.82 -11.33 6.24
C VAL A 141 9.06 -10.23 5.50
N LEU A 142 7.79 -10.04 5.86
CA LEU A 142 6.97 -8.94 5.36
C LEU A 142 7.05 -7.77 6.33
N VAL A 143 7.16 -6.55 5.80
CA VAL A 143 7.12 -5.29 6.54
C VAL A 143 6.01 -4.43 5.96
N GLU A 144 5.20 -3.80 6.81
CA GLU A 144 4.21 -2.79 6.42
C GLU A 144 4.48 -1.55 7.28
N THR A 145 4.91 -0.45 6.65
CA THR A 145 5.29 0.77 7.37
C THR A 145 5.01 2.02 6.54
N PRO A 146 4.27 3.02 7.05
CA PRO A 146 3.52 2.99 8.31
C PRO A 146 2.43 1.91 8.31
N SER A 147 2.14 1.32 9.47
CA SER A 147 1.11 0.28 9.59
C SER A 147 -0.32 0.83 9.50
N ASN A 148 -1.23 0.06 8.91
CA ASN A 148 -2.66 0.37 8.89
C ASN A 148 -3.37 -0.27 10.10
N PRO A 149 -4.07 0.46 10.99
CA PRO A 149 -4.45 1.88 10.91
C PRO A 149 -3.69 2.82 11.87
N LEU A 150 -2.78 2.30 12.69
CA LEU A 150 -2.16 3.04 13.81
C LEU A 150 -0.89 3.81 13.45
N LEU A 151 -0.43 3.69 12.20
CA LEU A 151 0.71 4.43 11.66
C LEU A 151 1.99 4.26 12.48
N ARG A 152 2.21 3.04 12.98
CA ARG A 152 3.51 2.67 13.56
C ARG A 152 4.55 2.64 12.44
N VAL A 153 5.73 3.16 12.72
CA VAL A 153 6.83 3.17 11.76
C VAL A 153 7.97 2.31 12.28
N VAL A 154 8.42 1.37 11.44
CA VAL A 154 9.57 0.50 11.73
C VAL A 154 10.73 0.78 10.78
N ASP A 155 11.95 0.47 11.21
CA ASP A 155 13.17 0.72 10.44
C ASP A 155 13.36 -0.36 9.36
N ILE A 156 13.10 0.03 8.11
CA ILE A 156 13.19 -0.89 6.96
C ILE A 156 14.61 -1.43 6.81
N ALA A 157 15.62 -0.57 6.93
CA ALA A 157 17.01 -0.96 6.72
C ALA A 157 17.48 -1.96 7.78
N LYS A 158 17.11 -1.72 9.05
CA LYS A 158 17.40 -2.63 10.16
C LYS A 158 16.72 -3.99 9.95
N ILE A 159 15.42 -4.01 9.66
CA ILE A 159 14.67 -5.27 9.49
C ILE A 159 15.19 -6.05 8.28
N CYS A 160 15.43 -5.38 7.15
CA CYS A 160 15.97 -6.03 5.95
C CYS A 160 17.39 -6.57 6.16
N GLY A 161 18.22 -5.86 6.94
CA GLY A 161 19.54 -6.35 7.35
C GLY A 161 19.44 -7.64 8.16
N LEU A 162 18.61 -7.66 9.20
CA LEU A 162 18.41 -8.83 10.05
C LEU A 162 17.76 -10.01 9.30
N ALA A 163 16.81 -9.73 8.39
CA ALA A 163 16.21 -10.74 7.52
C ALA A 163 17.27 -11.43 6.65
N ARG A 164 18.17 -10.63 6.04
CA ARG A 164 19.29 -11.13 5.23
C ARG A 164 20.24 -12.01 6.04
N GLU A 165 20.59 -11.59 7.26
CA GLU A 165 21.42 -12.39 8.19
C GLU A 165 20.77 -13.74 8.54
N ALA A 166 19.44 -13.78 8.64
CA ALA A 166 18.67 -15.01 8.85
C ALA A 166 18.47 -15.85 7.57
N GLY A 167 18.89 -15.36 6.41
CA GLY A 167 18.68 -16.01 5.10
C GLY A 167 17.26 -15.87 4.54
N ALA A 168 16.49 -14.90 5.04
CA ALA A 168 15.12 -14.62 4.62
C ALA A 168 15.08 -13.55 3.52
N VAL A 169 14.10 -13.65 2.63
CA VAL A 169 13.76 -12.58 1.68
C VAL A 169 12.94 -11.52 2.40
N SER A 170 13.23 -10.23 2.17
CA SER A 170 12.42 -9.14 2.71
C SER A 170 11.48 -8.53 1.66
N VAL A 171 10.22 -8.35 2.04
CA VAL A 171 9.20 -7.67 1.23
C VAL A 171 8.57 -6.54 2.01
N VAL A 172 8.46 -5.36 1.40
CA VAL A 172 7.82 -4.20 2.03
C VAL A 172 6.53 -3.86 1.30
N ASP A 173 5.41 -3.84 2.01
CA ASP A 173 4.18 -3.21 1.54
C ASP A 173 4.30 -1.69 1.71
N ASN A 174 4.44 -0.99 0.60
CA ASN A 174 4.68 0.46 0.56
C ASN A 174 3.43 1.25 0.14
N THR A 175 2.25 0.64 0.27
CA THR A 175 0.96 1.21 -0.17
C THR A 175 0.67 2.58 0.45
N PHE A 176 1.01 2.79 1.73
CA PHE A 176 0.62 4.00 2.49
C PHE A 176 1.37 5.26 2.10
N LEU A 177 2.60 5.13 1.57
CA LEU A 177 3.45 6.26 1.23
C LEU A 177 3.68 6.38 -0.28
N SER A 178 3.52 5.28 -1.01
CA SER A 178 3.88 5.16 -2.41
C SER A 178 5.38 5.45 -2.67
N PRO A 179 5.87 5.23 -3.90
CA PRO A 179 7.24 5.60 -4.27
C PRO A 179 7.51 7.10 -4.15
N ALA A 180 6.46 7.93 -4.10
CA ALA A 180 6.58 9.38 -3.94
C ALA A 180 7.24 9.76 -2.61
N LEU A 181 6.95 9.02 -1.53
CA LEU A 181 7.41 9.38 -0.18
C LEU A 181 8.35 8.35 0.44
N GLN A 182 8.40 7.10 -0.05
CA GLN A 182 9.31 6.09 0.48
C GLN A 182 9.75 5.12 -0.62
N ASN A 183 11.03 4.72 -0.62
CA ASN A 183 11.58 3.75 -1.58
C ASN A 183 12.28 2.59 -0.85
N PRO A 184 11.56 1.52 -0.49
CA PRO A 184 12.10 0.42 0.31
C PRO A 184 13.28 -0.32 -0.31
N LEU A 185 13.34 -0.42 -1.65
CA LEU A 185 14.47 -1.07 -2.34
C LEU A 185 15.79 -0.33 -2.08
N ALA A 186 15.75 1.00 -2.01
CA ALA A 186 16.90 1.82 -1.65
C ALA A 186 17.30 1.67 -0.17
N LEU A 187 16.37 1.22 0.68
CA LEU A 187 16.59 0.93 2.10
C LEU A 187 16.99 -0.54 2.34
N GLY A 188 17.17 -1.34 1.29
CA GLY A 188 17.72 -2.69 1.37
C GLY A 188 16.70 -3.83 1.28
N ALA A 189 15.44 -3.53 1.00
CA ALA A 189 14.44 -4.56 0.69
C ALA A 189 14.78 -5.32 -0.60
N ASP A 190 14.42 -6.60 -0.65
CA ASP A 190 14.55 -7.41 -1.88
C ASP A 190 13.34 -7.18 -2.81
N LEU A 191 12.16 -6.97 -2.20
CA LEU A 191 10.88 -6.75 -2.87
C LEU A 191 10.14 -5.57 -2.27
N VAL A 192 9.39 -4.86 -3.10
CA VAL A 192 8.35 -3.93 -2.67
C VAL A 192 7.04 -4.27 -3.37
N LEU A 193 5.94 -4.18 -2.64
CA LEU A 193 4.61 -4.38 -3.21
C LEU A 193 3.70 -3.19 -2.89
N HIS A 194 2.68 -3.01 -3.72
CA HIS A 194 1.65 -2.00 -3.51
C HIS A 194 0.27 -2.57 -3.84
N SER A 195 -0.73 -2.12 -3.09
CA SER A 195 -2.09 -2.01 -3.58
C SER A 195 -2.20 -0.75 -4.45
N CYS A 196 -2.04 -0.90 -5.76
CA CYS A 196 -2.17 0.20 -6.73
C CYS A 196 -3.54 0.88 -6.72
N THR A 197 -4.57 0.22 -6.17
CA THR A 197 -5.89 0.79 -5.87
C THR A 197 -5.84 2.14 -5.14
N LYS A 198 -4.79 2.38 -4.35
CA LYS A 198 -4.69 3.52 -3.43
C LYS A 198 -4.01 4.70 -4.12
N TYR A 199 -2.98 5.31 -3.51
CA TYR A 199 -2.34 6.52 -4.04
C TYR A 199 -1.81 6.41 -5.48
N LEU A 200 -1.35 5.22 -5.90
CA LEU A 200 -0.81 5.03 -7.26
C LEU A 200 -1.86 5.30 -8.34
N ASN A 201 -3.07 4.73 -8.21
CA ASN A 201 -4.20 5.11 -9.06
C ASN A 201 -4.76 6.46 -8.63
N GLY A 202 -5.18 6.58 -7.37
CA GLY A 202 -5.60 7.82 -6.74
C GLY A 202 -6.98 8.35 -7.12
N HIS A 203 -7.77 7.60 -7.90
CA HIS A 203 -9.09 8.05 -8.38
C HIS A 203 -10.23 7.09 -8.00
N SER A 204 -9.95 6.13 -7.10
CA SER A 204 -10.93 5.20 -6.54
C SER A 204 -11.79 4.42 -7.55
N ASP A 205 -11.25 4.20 -8.75
CA ASP A 205 -11.93 3.57 -9.89
C ASP A 205 -11.18 2.34 -10.45
N VAL A 206 -10.06 1.95 -9.84
CA VAL A 206 -9.26 0.78 -10.22
C VAL A 206 -8.90 -0.02 -8.98
N VAL A 207 -9.06 -1.34 -9.05
CA VAL A 207 -8.42 -2.28 -8.11
C VAL A 207 -7.24 -2.93 -8.82
N ALA A 208 -6.04 -2.82 -8.25
CA ALA A 208 -4.83 -3.39 -8.82
C ALA A 208 -3.74 -3.58 -7.77
N GLY A 209 -2.75 -4.40 -8.08
CA GLY A 209 -1.55 -4.55 -7.28
C GLY A 209 -0.30 -4.61 -8.14
N VAL A 210 0.86 -4.54 -7.50
CA VAL A 210 2.15 -4.71 -8.16
C VAL A 210 3.16 -5.30 -7.18
N VAL A 211 4.07 -6.11 -7.69
CA VAL A 211 5.31 -6.51 -7.00
C VAL A 211 6.48 -6.01 -7.84
N ILE A 212 7.40 -5.27 -7.23
CA ILE A 212 8.64 -4.81 -7.84
C ILE A 212 9.80 -5.52 -7.14
N ALA A 213 10.72 -6.08 -7.92
CA ALA A 213 11.88 -6.79 -7.41
C ALA A 213 13.18 -6.05 -7.71
N LYS A 214 14.16 -6.23 -6.83
CA LYS A 214 15.49 -5.63 -6.97
C LYS A 214 16.32 -6.24 -8.12
N ASP A 215 16.11 -7.51 -8.43
CA ASP A 215 16.87 -8.26 -9.43
C ASP A 215 15.98 -8.92 -10.51
N GLU A 216 16.55 -9.11 -11.71
CA GLU A 216 15.82 -9.61 -12.89
C GLU A 216 15.38 -11.08 -12.78
N ALA A 217 16.15 -11.90 -12.04
CA ALA A 217 15.82 -13.32 -11.87
C ALA A 217 14.52 -13.47 -11.09
N THR A 218 14.38 -12.70 -10.00
CA THR A 218 13.16 -12.64 -9.20
C THR A 218 11.98 -12.09 -10.00
N VAL A 219 12.17 -11.07 -10.86
CA VAL A 219 11.11 -10.57 -11.77
C VAL A 219 10.61 -11.68 -12.68
N THR A 220 11.53 -12.47 -13.24
CA THR A 220 11.21 -13.58 -14.15
C THR A 220 10.39 -14.65 -13.43
N GLU A 221 10.77 -15.01 -12.21
CA GLU A 221 10.05 -15.99 -11.40
C GLU A 221 8.64 -15.50 -11.00
N LEU A 222 8.53 -14.23 -10.57
CA LEU A 222 7.25 -13.57 -10.30
C LEU A 222 6.34 -13.58 -11.53
N ALA A 223 6.86 -13.24 -12.71
CA ALA A 223 6.09 -13.21 -13.95
C ALA A 223 5.61 -14.62 -14.36
N TRP A 224 6.47 -15.63 -14.19
CA TRP A 224 6.12 -17.02 -14.45
C TRP A 224 4.96 -17.48 -13.54
N TRP A 225 5.07 -17.24 -12.24
CA TRP A 225 4.02 -17.60 -11.30
C TRP A 225 2.73 -16.80 -11.53
N ALA A 226 2.83 -15.50 -11.76
CA ALA A 226 1.66 -14.65 -12.01
C ALA A 226 0.83 -15.13 -13.20
N ASN A 227 1.50 -15.57 -14.27
CA ASN A 227 0.87 -16.22 -15.41
C ASN A 227 0.19 -17.54 -15.03
N ASN A 228 0.87 -18.40 -14.26
CA ASN A 228 0.39 -19.73 -13.90
C ASN A 228 -0.84 -19.70 -12.99
N ILE A 229 -0.88 -18.79 -12.01
CA ILE A 229 -2.02 -18.65 -11.10
C ILE A 229 -3.06 -17.63 -11.60
N GLY A 230 -2.84 -17.02 -12.77
CA GLY A 230 -3.82 -16.17 -13.45
C GLY A 230 -4.14 -14.86 -12.72
N VAL A 231 -3.16 -14.26 -12.04
CA VAL A 231 -3.36 -13.05 -11.21
C VAL A 231 -2.98 -11.74 -11.90
N THR A 232 -2.55 -11.77 -13.16
CA THR A 232 -2.11 -10.57 -13.90
C THR A 232 -3.22 -9.54 -14.10
N GLY A 233 -2.88 -8.25 -14.04
CA GLY A 233 -3.82 -7.15 -14.19
C GLY A 233 -4.40 -6.98 -15.62
N SER A 234 -5.56 -6.33 -15.71
CA SER A 234 -6.24 -5.98 -16.98
C SER A 234 -5.50 -4.89 -17.74
N ALA A 235 -5.56 -4.91 -19.07
CA ALA A 235 -4.99 -3.86 -19.93
C ALA A 235 -5.68 -2.51 -19.72
N PHE A 236 -6.99 -2.50 -19.49
CA PHE A 236 -7.74 -1.26 -19.27
C PHE A 236 -7.40 -0.62 -17.92
N ASP A 237 -7.37 -1.42 -16.86
CA ASP A 237 -6.97 -0.97 -15.52
C ASP A 237 -5.51 -0.50 -15.50
N SER A 238 -4.64 -1.14 -16.29
CA SER A 238 -3.27 -0.69 -16.49
C SER A 238 -3.23 0.73 -17.07
N TYR A 239 -4.04 1.01 -18.08
CA TYR A 239 -4.13 2.36 -18.65
C TYR A 239 -4.64 3.39 -17.64
N LEU A 240 -5.72 3.08 -16.90
CA LEU A 240 -6.25 3.99 -15.87
C LEU A 240 -5.23 4.25 -14.76
N LEU A 241 -4.54 3.20 -14.29
CA LEU A 241 -3.45 3.32 -13.33
C LEU A 241 -2.32 4.21 -13.87
N LEU A 242 -1.90 4.03 -15.14
CA LEU A 242 -0.89 4.91 -15.76
C LEU A 242 -1.36 6.36 -15.78
N ARG A 243 -2.64 6.60 -16.09
CA ARG A 243 -3.24 7.94 -16.09
C ARG A 243 -3.19 8.56 -14.69
N GLY A 244 -3.55 7.79 -13.66
CA GLY A 244 -3.49 8.21 -12.26
C GLY A 244 -2.09 8.51 -11.76
N LEU A 245 -1.10 7.71 -12.18
CA LEU A 245 0.32 7.90 -11.82
C LEU A 245 0.85 9.26 -12.25
N ARG A 246 0.40 9.80 -13.39
CA ARG A 246 0.87 11.11 -13.90
C ARG A 246 0.58 12.26 -12.95
N THR A 247 -0.41 12.13 -12.07
CA THR A 247 -0.75 13.13 -11.05
C THR A 247 -0.34 12.72 -9.64
N LEU A 248 0.43 11.65 -9.46
CA LEU A 248 0.85 11.17 -8.14
C LEU A 248 1.54 12.27 -7.32
N SER A 249 2.56 12.92 -7.87
CA SER A 249 3.30 13.98 -7.15
C SER A 249 2.43 15.16 -6.73
N PRO A 250 1.68 15.84 -7.63
CA PRO A 250 0.84 16.98 -7.21
C PRO A 250 -0.28 16.56 -6.26
N ARG A 251 -0.93 15.40 -6.45
CA ARG A 251 -1.94 14.90 -5.50
C ARG A 251 -1.33 14.70 -4.12
N MET A 252 -0.13 14.11 -4.07
CA MET A 252 0.51 13.77 -2.80
C MET A 252 1.03 15.01 -2.05
N GLU A 253 1.40 16.07 -2.77
CA GLU A 253 1.76 17.35 -2.16
C GLU A 253 0.56 18.01 -1.49
N VAL A 254 -0.59 18.09 -2.18
CA VAL A 254 -1.81 18.68 -1.62
C VAL A 254 -2.32 17.88 -0.42
N ALA A 255 -2.44 16.55 -0.57
CA ALA A 255 -2.96 15.69 0.48
C ALA A 255 -2.08 15.72 1.75
N GLN A 256 -0.75 15.82 1.64
CA GLN A 256 0.12 16.00 2.81
C GLN A 256 -0.11 17.35 3.52
N ARG A 257 -0.28 18.44 2.77
CA ARG A 257 -0.60 19.76 3.37
C ARG A 257 -1.93 19.72 4.10
N ASN A 258 -2.94 19.13 3.50
CA ASN A 258 -4.26 18.97 4.11
C ASN A 258 -4.19 18.07 5.35
N ALA A 259 -3.44 16.96 5.30
CA ALA A 259 -3.29 16.07 6.44
C ALA A 259 -2.59 16.77 7.61
N GLN A 260 -1.58 17.58 7.35
CA GLN A 260 -0.93 18.37 8.41
C GLN A 260 -1.90 19.39 9.03
N ALA A 261 -2.71 20.09 8.23
CA ALA A 261 -3.73 21.00 8.74
C ALA A 261 -4.77 20.28 9.62
N ILE A 262 -5.20 19.09 9.21
CA ILE A 262 -6.11 18.24 10.01
C ILE A 262 -5.43 17.78 11.30
N VAL A 263 -4.17 17.36 11.24
CA VAL A 263 -3.40 16.96 12.44
C VAL A 263 -3.31 18.12 13.44
N ASP A 264 -2.95 19.32 12.97
CA ASP A 264 -2.86 20.52 13.80
C ASP A 264 -4.22 20.86 14.44
N PHE A 265 -5.29 20.77 13.66
CA PHE A 265 -6.65 20.97 14.16
C PHE A 265 -7.05 19.93 15.21
N LEU A 266 -6.83 18.64 14.95
CA LEU A 266 -7.24 17.55 15.86
C LEU A 266 -6.53 17.61 17.21
N GLN A 267 -5.31 18.15 17.29
CA GLN A 267 -4.63 18.38 18.58
C GLN A 267 -5.35 19.39 19.47
N THR A 268 -6.18 20.27 18.91
CA THR A 268 -6.95 21.27 19.67
C THR A 268 -8.28 20.74 20.18
N GLN A 269 -8.71 19.55 19.73
CA GLN A 269 -10.05 19.04 19.97
C GLN A 269 -10.14 18.24 21.29
N PRO A 270 -10.95 18.67 22.28
CA PRO A 270 -11.04 17.99 23.58
C PRO A 270 -11.55 16.54 23.51
N LEU A 271 -12.31 16.19 22.45
CA LEU A 271 -12.82 14.84 22.23
C LEU A 271 -11.80 13.92 21.55
N VAL A 272 -10.63 14.41 21.14
CA VAL A 272 -9.55 13.56 20.61
C VAL A 272 -8.72 13.04 21.78
N LYS A 273 -8.90 11.77 22.12
CA LYS A 273 -8.19 11.13 23.24
C LYS A 273 -6.75 10.79 22.87
N LYS A 274 -6.52 10.40 21.62
CA LYS A 274 -5.21 10.03 21.09
C LYS A 274 -5.18 10.24 19.59
N LEU A 275 -4.10 10.80 19.09
CA LEU A 275 -3.86 11.06 17.67
C LEU A 275 -2.65 10.25 17.21
N TYR A 276 -2.78 9.62 16.05
CA TYR A 276 -1.75 8.82 15.42
C TYR A 276 -1.41 9.46 14.07
N HIS A 277 -0.19 9.95 13.96
CA HIS A 277 0.37 10.45 12.70
C HIS A 277 1.91 10.47 12.80
N PRO A 278 2.66 9.99 11.80
CA PRO A 278 4.12 9.90 11.88
C PRO A 278 4.85 11.24 12.10
N SER A 279 4.21 12.39 11.82
CA SER A 279 4.78 13.71 12.10
C SER A 279 4.80 14.09 13.58
N LEU A 280 4.03 13.39 14.43
CA LEU A 280 3.97 13.69 15.86
C LEU A 280 5.17 13.08 16.60
N PRO A 281 5.87 13.85 17.46
CA PRO A 281 7.03 13.34 18.22
C PRO A 281 6.73 12.09 19.05
N ASP A 282 5.52 11.99 19.60
CA ASP A 282 5.08 10.86 20.43
C ASP A 282 4.57 9.66 19.61
N ASN A 283 4.49 9.78 18.28
CA ASN A 283 4.09 8.66 17.44
C ASN A 283 5.21 7.61 17.38
N GLN A 284 4.84 6.34 17.55
CA GLN A 284 5.80 5.24 17.53
C GLN A 284 6.57 5.21 16.20
N GLY A 285 7.87 5.51 16.27
CA GLY A 285 8.76 5.55 15.11
C GLY A 285 8.87 6.90 14.40
N HIS A 286 8.47 8.02 15.03
CA HIS A 286 8.65 9.38 14.48
C HIS A 286 10.06 9.63 13.91
N GLU A 287 11.10 9.39 14.70
CA GLU A 287 12.50 9.58 14.28
C GLU A 287 12.92 8.67 13.11
N ILE A 288 12.28 7.50 13.01
CA ILE A 288 12.48 6.59 11.88
C ILE A 288 11.80 7.19 10.64
N ALA A 289 10.56 7.65 10.76
CA ALA A 289 9.81 8.29 9.69
C ALA A 289 10.56 9.49 9.11
N ALA A 290 11.00 10.42 9.97
CA ALA A 290 11.75 11.61 9.58
C ALA A 290 13.06 11.28 8.85
N ARG A 291 13.70 10.13 9.16
CA ARG A 291 14.94 9.68 8.51
C ARG A 291 14.70 8.97 7.19
N GLN A 292 13.73 8.06 7.12
CA GLN A 292 13.59 7.13 5.99
C GLN A 292 12.51 7.53 4.96
N GLN A 293 11.67 8.53 5.27
CA GLN A 293 10.58 9.00 4.42
C GLN A 293 10.88 10.42 3.92
N LYS A 294 10.35 10.79 2.75
CA LYS A 294 10.45 12.14 2.18
C LYS A 294 9.32 13.07 2.65
N GLY A 295 8.38 12.53 3.41
CA GLY A 295 7.22 13.20 3.99
C GLY A 295 6.37 12.18 4.75
N PHE A 296 5.53 12.66 5.65
CA PHE A 296 4.80 11.81 6.61
C PHE A 296 3.53 11.16 6.05
N GLY A 297 3.13 11.52 4.83
CA GLY A 297 1.93 10.98 4.17
C GLY A 297 0.65 11.75 4.50
N ALA A 298 -0.49 11.19 4.10
CA ALA A 298 -1.81 11.80 4.26
C ALA A 298 -2.84 10.85 4.89
N MET A 299 -2.34 9.86 5.62
CA MET A 299 -3.15 8.97 6.45
C MET A 299 -2.98 9.41 7.89
N LEU A 300 -4.07 9.50 8.65
CA LEU A 300 -4.05 9.69 10.10
C LEU A 300 -5.14 8.85 10.76
N SER A 301 -5.02 8.60 12.06
CA SER A 301 -6.10 8.03 12.86
C SER A 301 -6.16 8.66 14.23
N PHE A 302 -7.33 8.59 14.87
CA PHE A 302 -7.52 9.11 16.21
C PHE A 302 -8.58 8.31 16.98
N GLU A 303 -8.43 8.27 18.30
CA GLU A 303 -9.44 7.74 19.21
C GLU A 303 -10.38 8.87 19.63
N LEU A 304 -11.66 8.74 19.28
CA LEU A 304 -12.69 9.64 19.77
C LEU A 304 -13.07 9.27 21.21
N ALA A 305 -13.12 10.26 22.10
CA ALA A 305 -13.62 10.11 23.46
C ALA A 305 -15.14 9.96 23.44
N GLY A 306 -15.66 8.97 24.17
CA GLY A 306 -17.10 8.68 24.24
C GLY A 306 -17.39 7.22 23.91
N ASP A 307 -18.64 6.95 23.56
CA ASP A 307 -19.14 5.63 23.20
C ASP A 307 -19.54 5.55 21.72
N GLU A 308 -20.18 4.44 21.33
CA GLU A 308 -20.71 4.25 19.99
C GLU A 308 -21.71 5.35 19.58
N GLN A 309 -22.48 5.90 20.52
CA GLN A 309 -23.42 6.97 20.20
C GLN A 309 -22.69 8.26 19.89
N THR A 310 -21.62 8.59 20.63
CA THR A 310 -20.76 9.74 20.32
C THR A 310 -20.11 9.60 18.93
N LEU A 311 -19.61 8.41 18.59
CA LEU A 311 -19.07 8.12 17.25
C LEU A 311 -20.13 8.31 16.15
N ARG A 312 -21.34 7.79 16.36
CA ARG A 312 -22.46 7.95 15.41
C ARG A 312 -22.81 9.42 15.21
N ARG A 313 -22.88 10.20 16.29
CA ARG A 313 -23.12 11.65 16.23
C ARG A 313 -22.02 12.36 15.44
N PHE A 314 -20.75 12.12 15.78
CA PHE A 314 -19.61 12.67 15.07
C PHE A 314 -19.68 12.40 13.56
N LEU A 315 -19.82 11.12 13.18
CA LEU A 315 -19.88 10.70 11.78
C LEU A 315 -21.11 11.26 11.04
N SER A 316 -22.25 11.40 11.72
CA SER A 316 -23.46 12.00 11.11
C SER A 316 -23.33 13.50 10.84
N GLY A 317 -22.36 14.16 11.47
CA GLY A 317 -22.06 15.57 11.26
C GLY A 317 -21.14 15.84 10.07
N LEU A 318 -20.56 14.80 9.46
CA LEU A 318 -19.64 14.95 8.34
C LEU A 318 -20.39 14.92 7.01
N SER A 319 -20.01 15.80 6.10
CA SER A 319 -20.57 15.92 4.76
C SER A 319 -19.53 15.76 3.65
N LEU A 320 -18.26 16.02 3.95
CA LEU A 320 -17.15 15.90 3.01
C LEU A 320 -16.37 14.59 3.22
N PHE A 321 -16.23 14.14 4.46
CA PHE A 321 -15.60 12.86 4.75
C PHE A 321 -16.57 11.71 4.50
N THR A 322 -16.40 11.00 3.38
CA THR A 322 -17.25 9.85 3.07
C THR A 322 -16.91 8.68 3.98
N LEU A 323 -17.90 8.14 4.69
CA LEU A 323 -17.74 6.93 5.51
C LEU A 323 -17.61 5.70 4.59
N ALA A 324 -16.38 5.28 4.29
CA ALA A 324 -16.10 4.18 3.39
C ALA A 324 -14.79 3.45 3.70
N GLU A 325 -14.65 2.23 3.17
CA GLU A 325 -13.35 1.55 3.12
C GLU A 325 -12.43 2.16 2.03
N SER A 326 -11.23 1.59 1.85
CA SER A 326 -10.16 2.11 0.98
C SER A 326 -9.47 3.36 1.52
N LEU A 327 -8.59 3.98 0.72
CA LEU A 327 -7.78 5.17 1.03
C LEU A 327 -7.02 5.65 -0.22
N GLY A 328 -6.44 6.85 -0.13
CA GLY A 328 -5.48 7.39 -1.10
C GLY A 328 -6.10 7.88 -2.41
N GLY A 329 -7.43 8.02 -2.44
CA GLY A 329 -8.18 8.71 -3.50
C GLY A 329 -7.97 10.23 -3.45
N VAL A 330 -8.60 10.93 -4.39
CA VAL A 330 -8.64 12.40 -4.38
C VAL A 330 -9.65 12.93 -3.35
N GLU A 331 -10.63 12.12 -3.01
CA GLU A 331 -11.67 12.36 -2.04
C GLU A 331 -11.24 11.97 -0.61
N SER A 332 -11.69 12.74 0.36
CA SER A 332 -11.48 12.49 1.77
C SER A 332 -12.42 11.38 2.27
N LEU A 333 -11.83 10.35 2.88
CA LEU A 333 -12.56 9.22 3.45
C LEU A 333 -12.33 9.14 4.95
N ILE A 334 -13.35 8.70 5.67
CA ILE A 334 -13.24 8.30 7.07
C ILE A 334 -13.74 6.87 7.24
N SER A 335 -13.14 6.13 8.17
CA SER A 335 -13.49 4.74 8.40
C SER A 335 -13.39 4.40 9.88
N HIS A 336 -14.30 3.56 10.36
CA HIS A 336 -14.20 2.95 11.67
C HIS A 336 -13.41 1.65 11.58
N ALA A 337 -12.22 1.61 12.19
CA ALA A 337 -11.26 0.53 11.94
C ALA A 337 -11.79 -0.85 12.34
N ALA A 338 -12.41 -0.96 13.51
CA ALA A 338 -12.84 -2.23 14.09
C ALA A 338 -13.98 -2.91 13.30
N THR A 339 -14.94 -2.14 12.77
CA THR A 339 -16.13 -2.69 12.07
C THR A 339 -16.01 -2.69 10.55
N MET A 340 -14.98 -2.06 9.98
CA MET A 340 -14.78 -1.98 8.53
C MET A 340 -13.46 -2.66 8.15
N THR A 341 -12.38 -1.89 8.04
CA THR A 341 -11.12 -2.32 7.41
C THR A 341 -10.40 -3.47 8.13
N HIS A 342 -10.63 -3.63 9.43
CA HIS A 342 -10.03 -4.70 10.25
C HIS A 342 -11.06 -5.67 10.83
N ALA A 343 -12.33 -5.62 10.36
CA ALA A 343 -13.36 -6.56 10.77
C ALA A 343 -12.99 -8.03 10.50
N GLY A 344 -12.12 -8.27 9.50
CA GLY A 344 -11.59 -9.59 9.15
C GLY A 344 -10.53 -10.15 10.09
N MET A 345 -10.00 -9.37 11.04
CA MET A 345 -9.09 -9.88 12.08
C MET A 345 -9.88 -10.52 13.23
N ALA A 346 -9.30 -11.52 13.89
CA ALA A 346 -9.85 -12.04 15.14
C ALA A 346 -9.88 -10.95 16.22
N PRO A 347 -10.89 -10.90 17.11
CA PRO A 347 -10.97 -9.89 18.17
C PRO A 347 -9.70 -9.77 19.02
N GLU A 348 -9.09 -10.90 19.37
CA GLU A 348 -7.86 -10.96 20.17
C GLU A 348 -6.67 -10.38 19.39
N ALA A 349 -6.61 -10.61 18.08
CA ALA A 349 -5.58 -10.04 17.21
C ALA A 349 -5.75 -8.52 17.05
N ARG A 350 -6.99 -8.01 16.94
CA ARG A 350 -7.26 -6.57 16.93
C ARG A 350 -6.84 -5.91 18.25
N ALA A 351 -7.19 -6.55 19.38
CA ALA A 351 -6.82 -6.07 20.70
C ALA A 351 -5.29 -6.05 20.87
N ALA A 352 -4.59 -7.11 20.46
CA ALA A 352 -3.13 -7.18 20.47
C ALA A 352 -2.49 -6.11 19.57
N ALA A 353 -3.10 -5.81 18.42
CA ALA A 353 -2.67 -4.73 17.54
C ALA A 353 -2.95 -3.33 18.12
N GLY A 354 -3.76 -3.19 19.18
CA GLY A 354 -4.14 -1.92 19.77
C GLY A 354 -5.26 -1.18 19.02
N ILE A 355 -6.04 -1.89 18.20
CA ILE A 355 -7.16 -1.30 17.46
C ILE A 355 -8.37 -1.18 18.39
N GLY A 356 -8.60 0.03 18.90
CA GLY A 356 -9.73 0.32 19.79
C GLY A 356 -11.08 0.44 19.06
N GLU A 357 -12.16 0.27 19.80
CA GLU A 357 -13.55 0.37 19.33
C GLU A 357 -14.01 1.81 19.05
N THR A 358 -13.16 2.81 19.30
CA THR A 358 -13.42 4.22 18.97
C THR A 358 -12.41 4.81 17.98
N LEU A 359 -11.62 3.93 17.35
CA LEU A 359 -10.58 4.33 16.41
C LEU A 359 -11.18 4.68 15.04
N LEU A 360 -11.09 5.97 14.69
CA LEU A 360 -11.40 6.49 13.38
C LEU A 360 -10.12 6.69 12.59
N ARG A 361 -10.12 6.33 11.31
CA ARG A 361 -9.00 6.53 10.39
C ARG A 361 -9.46 7.40 9.23
N ILE A 362 -8.72 8.46 8.98
CA ILE A 362 -8.93 9.39 7.86
C ILE A 362 -7.89 9.10 6.77
N SER A 363 -8.37 9.04 5.54
CA SER A 363 -7.58 9.19 4.33
C SER A 363 -7.84 10.60 3.81
N THR A 364 -6.89 11.50 3.96
CA THR A 364 -7.06 12.89 3.56
C THR A 364 -6.95 13.04 2.04
N GLY A 365 -7.97 13.65 1.44
CA GLY A 365 -8.03 13.96 0.02
C GLY A 365 -7.38 15.29 -0.33
N ILE A 366 -7.74 15.82 -1.49
CA ILE A 366 -7.18 17.05 -2.07
C ILE A 366 -8.20 18.19 -2.19
N GLU A 367 -9.30 18.12 -1.42
CA GLU A 367 -10.25 19.21 -1.26
C GLU A 367 -9.57 20.46 -0.65
N ASP A 368 -10.32 21.58 -0.58
CA ASP A 368 -9.85 22.75 0.15
C ASP A 368 -9.67 22.41 1.64
N SER A 369 -8.53 22.79 2.22
CA SER A 369 -8.23 22.46 3.62
C SER A 369 -9.18 23.14 4.60
N GLU A 370 -9.65 24.37 4.30
CA GLU A 370 -10.55 25.10 5.20
C GLU A 370 -11.92 24.40 5.26
N ASP A 371 -12.40 23.91 4.13
CA ASP A 371 -13.65 23.13 4.05
C ASP A 371 -13.54 21.81 4.84
N LEU A 372 -12.41 21.10 4.74
CA LEU A 372 -12.18 19.87 5.51
C LEU A 372 -12.14 20.12 7.01
N ILE A 373 -11.52 21.22 7.46
CA ILE A 373 -11.52 21.59 8.88
C ILE A 373 -12.93 21.96 9.35
N ALA A 374 -13.66 22.77 8.58
CA ALA A 374 -15.03 23.18 8.93
C ALA A 374 -15.99 21.97 9.05
N ASP A 375 -15.84 20.96 8.19
CA ASP A 375 -16.64 19.73 8.28
C ASP A 375 -16.31 18.92 9.54
N LEU A 376 -15.03 18.81 9.91
CA LEU A 376 -14.62 18.17 11.17
C LEU A 376 -15.10 18.95 12.40
N GLU A 377 -15.00 20.29 12.41
CA GLU A 377 -15.55 21.15 13.45
C GLU A 377 -17.04 20.89 13.67
N ASN A 378 -17.80 20.77 12.59
CA ASN A 378 -19.22 20.43 12.66
C ASN A 378 -19.45 19.04 13.27
N GLY A 379 -18.65 18.05 12.87
CA GLY A 379 -18.66 16.71 13.46
C GLY A 379 -18.42 16.73 14.97
N PHE A 380 -17.39 17.45 15.44
CA PHE A 380 -17.09 17.58 16.87
C PHE A 380 -18.17 18.33 17.64
N ARG A 381 -18.75 19.39 17.06
CA ARG A 381 -19.87 20.12 17.66
C ARG A 381 -21.06 19.20 17.91
N ILE A 382 -21.49 18.44 16.89
CA ILE A 382 -22.61 17.50 16.99
C ILE A 382 -22.31 16.37 17.99
N ALA A 383 -21.06 15.90 18.04
CA ALA A 383 -20.65 14.88 19.01
C ALA A 383 -20.79 15.35 20.46
N ALA A 384 -20.50 16.63 20.73
CA ALA A 384 -20.54 17.24 22.07
C ALA A 384 -21.96 17.60 22.58
N GLU A 385 -22.97 17.62 21.71
CA GLU A 385 -24.35 18.02 22.05
C GLU A 385 -25.17 16.94 22.78
N GLY A 386 -24.64 15.72 22.91
CA GLY A 386 -25.29 14.61 23.64
C GLY A 386 -24.31 13.88 24.52
#